data_AF-A0A3D4T8K5-F1
#
_entry.id   AF-A0A3D4T8K5-F1
#
_cell.length_a   1.000
_cell.length_b   1.000
_cell.length_c   1.000
_cell.angle_alpha   90.00
_cell.angle_beta   90.00
_cell.angle_gamma   90.00
#
_symmetry.space_group_name_H-M   'P 1'
#
loop_
_entity.id
_entity.type
_entity.pdbx_description
1 polymer ?
#
loop_
_entity_poly.entity_id
_entity_poly.type
_entity_poly.pdbx_seq_one_letter_code
_entity_poly.pdbx_strand_id
1 'polypeptide(L)'
;PATEMIQLQIRMALLENGIQHFQIVHRLSPAWTTDWMTEAGKQKLQAYGIAPPEKKFAIPEDGVTCPQCHSTNTRLVSAFGSTACKALYQCSDCKEPFDYFKCH
;
A
#
# COMPACT_ATOMS: atom_id res chain seq x y z
N PRO A 1 -2.28 -0.36 15.45
CA PRO A 1 -3.67 -0.81 15.17
C PRO A 1 -3.80 -1.88 14.07
N ALA A 2 -3.32 -1.66 12.83
CA ALA A 2 -3.51 -2.64 11.74
C ALA A 2 -2.84 -4.01 12.01
N THR A 3 -1.61 -4.01 12.54
CA THR A 3 -0.85 -5.25 12.81
C THR A 3 -1.55 -6.17 13.82
N GLU A 4 -2.13 -5.61 14.88
CA GLU A 4 -2.88 -6.38 15.89
C GLU A 4 -4.13 -7.03 15.28
N MET A 5 -4.85 -6.29 14.44
CA MET A 5 -6.03 -6.83 13.74
C MET A 5 -5.65 -7.94 12.76
N ILE A 6 -4.56 -7.78 12.01
CA ILE A 6 -4.02 -8.82 11.12
C ILE A 6 -3.67 -10.08 11.92
N GLN A 7 -2.98 -9.92 13.05
CA GLN A 7 -2.62 -11.05 13.92
C GLN A 7 -3.87 -11.78 14.46
N LEU A 8 -4.89 -11.03 14.87
CA LEU A 8 -6.17 -11.60 15.31
C LEU A 8 -6.86 -12.38 14.18
N GLN A 9 -6.95 -11.80 12.98
CA GLN A 9 -7.57 -12.45 11.83
C GLN A 9 -6.84 -13.72 11.41
N ILE A 10 -5.50 -13.72 11.41
CA ILE A 10 -4.70 -14.92 11.15
C ILE A 10 -5.02 -16.01 12.19
N ARG A 11 -5.05 -15.64 13.48
CA ARG A 11 -5.38 -16.57 14.57
C ARG A 11 -6.79 -17.17 14.39
N MET A 12 -7.79 -16.34 14.09
CA MET A 12 -9.16 -16.80 13.87
C MET A 12 -9.25 -17.75 12.68
N ALA A 13 -8.66 -17.39 11.54
CA ALA A 13 -8.67 -18.23 10.34
C ALA A 13 -8.00 -19.59 10.58
N LEU A 14 -6.89 -19.65 11.33
CA LEU A 14 -6.24 -20.92 11.67
C LEU A 14 -7.12 -21.80 12.55
N LEU A 15 -7.76 -21.23 13.58
CA LEU A 15 -8.65 -21.96 14.48
C LEU A 15 -9.91 -22.47 13.77
N GLU A 16 -10.52 -21.65 12.90
CA GLU A 16 -11.68 -22.02 12.08
C GLU A 16 -11.39 -23.20 11.13
N ASN A 17 -10.12 -23.36 10.72
CA ASN A 17 -9.66 -24.47 9.91
C ASN A 17 -9.11 -25.65 10.75
N GLY A 18 -9.35 -25.66 12.07
CA GLY A 18 -8.97 -26.76 12.96
C GLY A 18 -7.49 -26.82 13.33
N ILE A 19 -6.69 -25.80 12.98
CA ILE A 19 -5.27 -25.73 13.32
C ILE A 19 -5.15 -25.14 14.73
N GLN A 20 -4.89 -26.01 15.71
CA GLN A 20 -4.90 -25.62 17.13
C GLN A 20 -3.51 -25.26 17.69
N HIS A 21 -2.44 -25.80 17.09
CA HIS A 21 -1.08 -25.61 17.57
C HIS A 21 -0.29 -24.76 16.59
N PHE A 22 -0.24 -23.45 16.83
CA PHE A 22 0.51 -22.50 16.03
C PHE A 22 1.09 -21.38 16.88
N GLN A 23 2.15 -20.76 16.34
CA GLN A 23 2.75 -19.56 16.90
C GLN A 23 2.82 -18.50 15.80
N ILE A 24 2.30 -17.30 16.09
CA ILE A 24 2.47 -16.15 15.22
C ILE A 24 3.71 -15.41 15.69
N VAL A 25 4.72 -15.34 14.83
CA VAL A 25 5.99 -14.65 15.10
C VAL A 25 6.03 -13.35 14.31
N HIS A 26 6.16 -12.22 15.01
CA HIS A 26 6.39 -10.94 14.37
C HIS A 26 7.88 -10.76 14.09
N ARG A 27 8.23 -10.47 12.83
CA ARG A 27 9.62 -10.32 12.39
C ARG A 27 9.81 -8.95 11.73
N LEU A 28 10.77 -8.18 12.24
CA LEU A 28 11.14 -6.87 11.69
C LEU A 28 12.41 -6.93 10.80
N SER A 29 13.13 -8.05 10.83
CA SER A 29 14.36 -8.26 10.05
C SER A 29 14.36 -9.60 9.30
N PRO A 30 14.65 -9.63 7.98
CA PRO A 30 14.87 -8.46 7.14
C PRO A 30 13.62 -7.58 7.06
N ALA A 31 13.80 -6.29 6.83
CA ALA A 31 12.67 -5.39 6.65
C ALA A 31 11.82 -5.86 5.45
N TRP A 32 10.50 -5.78 5.60
CA TRP A 32 9.60 -5.99 4.47
C TRP A 32 9.86 -4.90 3.43
N THR A 33 9.82 -5.28 2.15
CA THR A 33 9.95 -4.34 1.03
C THR A 33 8.80 -4.48 0.04
N THR A 34 8.44 -3.37 -0.60
CA THR A 34 7.44 -3.33 -1.68
C THR A 34 7.84 -4.19 -2.89
N ASP A 35 9.12 -4.54 -3.03
CA ASP A 35 9.59 -5.49 -4.05
C ASP A 35 8.96 -6.89 -3.91
N TRP A 36 8.45 -7.25 -2.74
CA TRP A 36 7.75 -8.53 -2.51
C TRP A 36 6.29 -8.51 -2.98
N MET A 37 5.77 -7.37 -3.42
CA MET A 37 4.42 -7.28 -3.96
C MET A 37 4.33 -7.89 -5.36
N THR A 38 3.35 -8.75 -5.56
CA THR A 38 3.06 -9.34 -6.87
C THR A 38 2.48 -8.30 -7.83
N GLU A 39 2.67 -8.51 -9.14
CA GLU A 39 2.07 -7.66 -10.17
C GLU A 39 0.54 -7.62 -10.08
N ALA A 40 -0.08 -8.77 -9.79
CA ALA A 40 -1.52 -8.84 -9.53
C ALA A 40 -1.94 -7.97 -8.32
N GLY A 41 -1.11 -7.88 -7.28
CA GLY A 41 -1.33 -6.99 -6.15
C GLY A 41 -1.29 -5.51 -6.55
N LYS A 42 -0.31 -5.11 -7.36
CA LYS A 42 -0.19 -3.74 -7.87
C LYS A 42 -1.37 -3.35 -8.76
N GLN A 43 -1.80 -4.26 -9.63
CA GLN A 43 -2.98 -4.06 -10.48
C GLN A 43 -4.26 -3.89 -9.65
N LYS A 44 -4.44 -4.68 -8.59
CA LYS A 44 -5.59 -4.53 -7.67
C LYS A 44 -5.58 -3.20 -6.93
N LEU A 45 -4.42 -2.68 -6.53
CA LEU A 45 -4.33 -1.34 -5.96
C LEU A 45 -4.78 -0.27 -6.94
N GLN A 46 -4.25 -0.32 -8.18
CA GLN A 46 -4.62 0.64 -9.22
C GLN A 46 -6.12 0.58 -9.53
N ALA A 47 -6.70 -0.62 -9.67
CA ALA A 47 -8.13 -0.81 -9.88
C ALA A 47 -8.99 -0.29 -8.71
N TYR A 48 -8.45 -0.30 -7.49
CA TYR A 48 -9.09 0.30 -6.32
C TYR A 48 -8.92 1.83 -6.24
N GLY A 49 -8.13 2.44 -7.13
CA GLY A 49 -7.86 3.87 -7.13
C GLY A 49 -6.66 4.29 -6.27
N ILE A 50 -5.78 3.36 -5.91
CA ILE A 50 -4.51 3.62 -5.21
C ILE A 50 -3.36 3.46 -6.19
N ALA A 51 -2.52 4.48 -6.33
CA ALA A 51 -1.31 4.38 -7.12
C ALA A 51 -0.33 3.37 -6.48
N PRO A 52 0.11 2.32 -7.19
CA PRO A 52 1.01 1.31 -6.66
C PRO A 52 2.41 1.89 -6.40
N PRO A 53 3.24 1.26 -5.55
CA PRO A 53 4.59 1.73 -5.27
C PRO A 53 5.49 1.66 -6.51
N GLU A 54 6.28 2.71 -6.74
CA GLU A 54 7.35 2.74 -7.76
C GLU A 54 8.69 2.32 -7.14
N LYS A 55 9.69 1.84 -7.90
CA LYS A 55 11.01 1.44 -7.32
C LYS A 55 11.90 2.63 -6.87
N LYS A 56 11.33 3.59 -6.13
CA LYS A 56 11.98 4.79 -5.59
C LYS A 56 11.88 4.74 -4.06
N PHE A 57 13.01 4.81 -3.36
CA PHE A 57 13.06 4.82 -1.89
C PHE A 57 12.62 6.15 -1.26
N ALA A 58 12.39 7.18 -2.07
CA ALA A 58 11.86 8.48 -1.64
C ALA A 58 10.44 8.67 -2.18
N ILE A 59 9.61 9.43 -1.45
CA ILE A 59 8.31 9.86 -1.92
C ILE A 59 8.55 10.88 -3.05
N PRO A 60 8.08 10.63 -4.28
CA PRO A 60 8.20 11.60 -5.36
C PRO A 60 7.45 12.91 -5.02
N GLU A 61 7.91 14.06 -5.49
CA GLU A 61 7.13 15.30 -5.35
C GLU A 61 6.06 15.42 -6.44
N ASP A 62 6.28 14.75 -7.58
CA ASP A 62 5.41 14.72 -8.75
C ASP A 62 5.59 13.40 -9.54
N GLY A 63 4.87 13.28 -10.66
CA GLY A 63 5.12 12.22 -11.64
C GLY A 63 4.53 10.85 -11.33
N VAL A 64 3.89 10.68 -10.16
CA VAL A 64 3.17 9.44 -9.83
C VAL A 64 1.98 9.27 -10.77
N THR A 65 1.84 8.10 -11.37
CA THR A 65 0.76 7.83 -12.32
C THR A 65 -0.61 7.84 -11.62
N CYS A 66 -1.51 8.71 -12.08
CA CYS A 66 -2.88 8.79 -11.59
C CYS A 66 -3.63 7.47 -11.88
N PRO A 67 -4.24 6.81 -10.89
CA PRO A 67 -4.94 5.55 -11.10
C PRO A 67 -6.27 5.71 -11.85
N GLN A 68 -6.79 6.94 -11.97
CA GLN A 68 -8.07 7.24 -12.64
C GLN A 68 -7.89 7.53 -14.14
N CYS A 69 -6.97 8.44 -14.48
CA CYS A 69 -6.79 8.91 -15.86
C CYS A 69 -5.43 8.53 -16.48
N HIS A 70 -4.54 7.86 -15.74
CA HIS A 70 -3.20 7.46 -16.18
C HIS A 70 -2.23 8.60 -16.51
N SER A 71 -2.60 9.85 -16.21
CA SER A 71 -1.69 10.99 -16.32
C SER A 71 -0.58 10.93 -15.26
N THR A 72 0.62 11.37 -15.64
CA THR A 72 1.74 11.63 -14.73
C THR A 72 1.81 13.09 -14.28
N ASN A 73 0.90 13.96 -14.76
CA ASN A 73 0.78 15.35 -14.31
C ASN A 73 0.12 15.39 -12.93
N THR A 74 0.85 14.93 -11.92
CA THR A 74 0.38 14.81 -10.54
C THR A 74 1.37 15.47 -9.60
N ARG A 75 0.89 15.94 -8.46
CA ARG A 75 1.71 16.57 -7.42
C ARG A 75 1.40 15.99 -6.06
N LEU A 76 2.42 15.92 -5.22
CA LEU A 76 2.30 15.57 -3.81
C LEU A 76 1.53 16.68 -3.08
N VAL A 77 0.48 16.29 -2.37
CA VAL A 77 -0.28 17.19 -1.47
C VAL A 77 0.20 17.00 -0.04
N SER A 78 0.46 15.76 0.37
CA SER A 78 0.93 15.44 1.71
C SER A 78 1.68 14.11 1.70
N ALA A 79 2.79 14.02 2.44
CA ALA A 79 3.52 12.77 2.68
C ALA A 79 2.73 11.74 3.53
N PHE A 80 1.55 12.15 4.03
CA PHE A 80 0.62 11.36 4.82
C PHE A 80 -0.75 11.31 4.14
N GLY A 81 -1.27 10.10 3.90
CA GLY A 81 -2.58 9.84 3.32
C GLY A 81 -3.52 9.11 4.28
N SER A 82 -4.40 8.25 3.73
CA SER A 82 -5.40 7.52 4.54
C SER A 82 -4.80 6.54 5.56
N THR A 83 -3.55 6.12 5.37
CA THR A 83 -2.82 5.22 6.27
C THR A 83 -1.34 5.61 6.30
N ALA A 84 -0.61 5.15 7.31
CA ALA A 84 0.81 5.49 7.48
C ALA A 84 1.70 5.06 6.30
N CYS A 85 1.32 4.02 5.56
CA CYS A 85 2.03 3.55 4.36
C CYS A 85 1.63 4.30 3.08
N LYS A 86 0.73 5.29 3.13
CA LYS A 86 0.27 6.04 1.95
C LYS A 86 0.60 7.52 2.05
N ALA A 87 0.76 8.15 0.89
CA ALA A 87 0.88 9.60 0.69
C ALA A 87 -0.28 10.08 -0.20
N LEU A 88 -0.68 11.35 -0.05
CA LEU A 88 -1.79 11.94 -0.79
C LEU A 88 -1.28 12.77 -1.97
N TYR A 89 -1.83 12.51 -3.15
CA TYR A 89 -1.54 13.21 -4.40
C TYR A 89 -2.81 13.83 -5.00
N GLN A 90 -2.61 14.79 -5.90
CA GLN A 90 -3.66 15.33 -6.75
C GLN A 90 -3.21 15.32 -8.21
N CYS A 91 -4.07 14.84 -9.10
CA CYS A 91 -3.84 14.94 -10.54
C CYS A 91 -4.26 16.32 -11.06
N SER A 92 -3.40 16.94 -11.86
CA SER A 92 -3.67 18.22 -12.50
C SER A 92 -4.54 18.10 -13.76
N ASP A 93 -4.68 16.91 -14.35
CA ASP A 93 -5.50 16.71 -15.55
C ASP A 93 -6.95 16.39 -15.19
N CYS A 94 -7.20 15.34 -14.41
CA CYS A 94 -8.56 14.98 -13.98
C CYS A 94 -9.00 15.66 -12.67
N LYS A 95 -8.11 16.38 -11.97
CA LYS A 95 -8.37 17.08 -10.69
C LYS A 95 -8.66 16.19 -9.48
N GLU A 96 -8.75 14.88 -9.66
CA GLU A 96 -9.01 13.92 -8.59
C GLU A 96 -7.83 13.77 -7.62
N PRO A 97 -8.08 13.75 -6.30
CA PRO A 97 -7.10 13.31 -5.31
C PRO A 97 -7.01 11.78 -5.27
N PHE A 98 -5.83 11.25 -4.96
CA PHE A 98 -5.64 9.81 -4.82
C PHE A 98 -4.51 9.48 -3.83
N ASP A 99 -4.58 8.28 -3.25
CA ASP A 99 -3.51 7.75 -2.41
C ASP A 99 -2.41 7.10 -3.28
N TYR A 100 -1.16 7.33 -2.92
CA TYR A 100 0.02 6.62 -3.40
C TYR A 100 0.56 5.71 -2.30
N PHE A 101 0.82 4.44 -2.61
CA PHE A 101 1.42 3.51 -1.67
C PHE A 101 2.95 3.70 -1.65
N LYS A 102 3.50 4.07 -0.48
CA LYS A 102 4.92 4.40 -0.33
C LYS A 102 5.81 3.16 -0.39
N CYS A 103 7.05 3.39 -0.80
CA CYS A 103 8.08 2.37 -0.78
C CYS A 103 8.80 2.32 0.55
N HIS A 104 9.17 1.08 0.90
CA HIS A 104 9.95 0.72 2.07
C HIS A 104 10.94 -0.37 1.67
#